data_AF-C5EZR7-F1
#
_entry.id   AF-C5EZR7-F1
#
_cell.length_a   1.000
_cell.length_b   1.000
_cell.length_c   1.000
_cell.angle_alpha   90.00
_cell.angle_beta   90.00
_cell.angle_gamma   90.00
#
_symmetry.space_group_name_H-M   'P 1'
#
loop_
_entity.id
_entity.type
_entity.pdbx_description
1 polymer ?
#
loop_
_entity_poly.entity_id
_entity_poly.type
_entity_poly.pdbx_seq_one_letter_code
_entity_poly.pdbx_strand_id
1 'polypeptide(L)'
;MSFKIEFGIIIPAIICSFFLPVSLVEHLLLVSVLLVIFIAESFNTAIEACVDLSVDSWHKQAKIAKDCASAGVFFSVVLAIFVWGWILFDNYNKIF
;
A
#
# COMPACT_ATOMS: atom_id res chain seq x y z
N MET A 1 -14.05 -4.60 0.20
CA MET A 1 -13.14 -3.44 0.11
C MET A 1 -12.96 -2.78 1.47
N SER A 2 -11.76 -2.85 2.04
CA SER A 2 -11.43 -2.33 3.39
C SER A 2 -10.87 -0.90 3.37
N PHE A 3 -11.34 -0.09 2.40
CA PHE A 3 -10.88 1.30 2.25
C PHE A 3 -10.88 2.09 3.57
N LYS A 4 -11.84 1.85 4.46
CA LYS A 4 -11.95 2.58 5.73
C LYS A 4 -10.72 2.46 6.63
N ILE A 5 -10.06 1.29 6.64
CA ILE A 5 -8.86 1.08 7.46
C ILE A 5 -7.64 1.72 6.79
N GLU A 6 -7.47 1.53 5.47
CA GLU A 6 -6.37 2.14 4.71
C GLU A 6 -6.43 3.67 4.78
N PHE A 7 -7.60 4.28 4.59
CA PHE A 7 -7.78 5.73 4.72
C PHE A 7 -7.46 6.23 6.13
N GLY A 8 -7.83 5.46 7.16
CA GLY A 8 -7.56 5.79 8.56
C GLY A 8 -6.07 5.81 8.92
N ILE A 9 -5.22 5.11 8.18
CA ILE A 9 -3.76 5.05 8.43
C ILE A 9 -3.00 5.94 7.44
N ILE A 10 -3.34 5.86 6.15
CA ILE A 10 -2.60 6.51 5.08
C ILE A 10 -2.71 8.04 5.16
N ILE A 11 -3.92 8.58 5.40
CA ILE A 11 -4.07 10.04 5.45
C ILE A 11 -3.30 10.66 6.61
N PRO A 12 -3.38 10.13 7.85
CA PRO A 12 -2.52 10.61 8.93
C PRO A 12 -1.03 10.46 8.61
N ALA A 13 -0.59 9.35 7.99
CA ALA A 13 0.81 9.18 7.60
C ALA A 13 1.28 10.25 6.60
N ILE A 14 0.47 10.58 5.59
CA ILE A 14 0.75 11.68 4.66
C ILE A 14 0.89 12.99 5.42
N ILE A 15 -0.06 13.32 6.31
CA ILE A 15 -0.01 14.54 7.12
C ILE A 15 1.26 14.58 7.98
N CYS A 16 1.58 13.49 8.68
CA CYS A 16 2.79 13.37 9.49
C CYS A 16 4.07 13.58 8.66
N SER A 17 4.10 13.12 7.41
CA SER A 17 5.28 13.27 6.55
C SER A 17 5.64 14.73 6.27
N PHE A 18 4.68 15.67 6.31
CA PHE A 18 4.93 17.11 6.13
C PHE A 18 5.64 17.76 7.31
N PHE A 19 5.60 17.13 8.49
CA PHE A 19 6.26 17.62 9.70
C PHE A 19 7.62 16.97 9.94
N LEU A 20 8.04 16.02 9.10
CA LEU A 20 9.36 15.39 9.19
C LEU A 20 10.42 16.28 8.53
N PRO A 21 11.59 16.49 9.17
CA PRO A 21 12.69 17.27 8.62
C PRO A 21 13.50 16.48 7.57
N VAL A 22 12.82 15.97 6.54
CA VAL A 22 13.41 15.16 5.47
C VAL A 22 13.58 15.96 4.17
N SER A 23 14.44 15.48 3.28
CA SER A 23 14.60 16.07 1.95
C SER A 23 13.33 15.94 1.10
N LEU A 24 13.22 16.77 0.06
CA LEU A 24 12.10 16.70 -0.89
C LEU A 24 11.95 15.31 -1.51
N VAL A 25 13.07 14.65 -1.84
CA VAL A 25 13.06 13.31 -2.46
C VAL A 25 12.55 12.27 -1.47
N GLU A 26 13.02 12.30 -0.22
CA GLU A 26 12.53 11.40 0.84
C GLU A 26 11.04 11.61 1.10
N HIS A 27 10.57 12.86 1.15
CA HIS A 27 9.15 13.17 1.31
C HIS A 27 8.30 12.62 0.16
N LEU A 28 8.74 12.81 -1.10
CA LEU A 28 8.06 12.24 -2.27
C LEU A 28 8.03 10.70 -2.22
N LEU A 29 9.10 10.05 -1.73
CA LEU A 29 9.13 8.61 -1.52
C LEU A 29 8.13 8.16 -0.45
N LEU A 30 8.07 8.83 0.70
CA LEU A 30 7.12 8.53 1.78
C LEU A 30 5.66 8.61 1.31
N VAL A 31 5.32 9.62 0.51
CA VAL A 31 3.96 9.80 -0.04
C VAL A 31 3.67 8.79 -1.15
N SER A 32 4.64 8.55 -2.06
CA SER A 32 4.42 7.66 -3.21
C SER A 32 4.17 6.21 -2.80
N VAL A 33 4.87 5.67 -1.80
CA VAL A 33 4.61 4.29 -1.34
C VAL A 33 3.23 4.12 -0.73
N LEU A 34 2.66 5.16 -0.13
CA LEU A 34 1.30 5.13 0.38
C LEU A 34 0.27 5.16 -0.75
N LEU A 35 0.54 5.91 -1.82
CA LEU A 35 -0.28 5.88 -3.04
C LEU A 35 -0.23 4.51 -3.73
N VAL A 36 0.91 3.82 -3.71
CA VAL A 36 1.03 2.46 -4.26
C VAL A 36 0.09 1.48 -3.55
N ILE A 37 -0.15 1.62 -2.24
CA ILE A 37 -1.14 0.79 -1.52
C ILE A 37 -2.54 0.99 -2.10
N PHE A 38 -2.96 2.24 -2.32
CA PHE A 38 -4.27 2.53 -2.94
C PHE A 38 -4.39 1.98 -4.36
N ILE A 39 -3.32 2.06 -5.16
CA ILE A 39 -3.29 1.50 -6.51
C ILE A 39 -3.41 -0.03 -6.44
N ALA A 40 -2.64 -0.68 -5.57
CA ALA A 40 -2.66 -2.13 -5.39
C ALA A 40 -4.05 -2.60 -4.97
N GLU A 41 -4.73 -1.90 -4.04
CA GLU A 41 -6.08 -2.29 -3.63
C GLU A 41 -7.15 -2.05 -4.69
N SER A 42 -6.99 -0.98 -5.47
CA SER A 42 -7.87 -0.73 -6.62
C SER A 42 -7.78 -1.88 -7.63
N PHE A 43 -6.57 -2.38 -7.90
CA PHE A 43 -6.38 -3.54 -8.76
C PHE A 43 -6.89 -4.83 -8.12
N ASN A 44 -6.67 -5.02 -6.82
CA ASN A 44 -7.20 -6.19 -6.12
C ASN A 44 -8.72 -6.29 -6.24
N THR A 45 -9.43 -5.19 -5.99
CA THR A 45 -10.90 -5.16 -6.14
C THR A 45 -11.34 -5.29 -7.60
N ALA A 46 -10.61 -4.71 -8.56
CA ALA A 46 -10.92 -4.90 -9.98
C ALA A 46 -10.80 -6.37 -10.40
N ILE A 47 -9.74 -7.07 -9.95
CA ILE A 47 -9.54 -8.50 -10.23
C ILE A 47 -10.62 -9.33 -9.54
N GLU A 48 -10.94 -9.07 -8.27
CA GLU A 48 -12.03 -9.74 -7.56
C GLU A 48 -13.36 -9.60 -8.33
N ALA A 49 -13.70 -8.38 -8.75
CA ALA A 49 -14.92 -8.12 -9.52
C ALA A 49 -14.93 -8.83 -10.88
N CYS A 50 -13.81 -8.85 -11.62
CA CYS A 50 -13.70 -9.58 -12.88
C CYS A 50 -13.85 -11.10 -12.69
N VAL A 51 -13.28 -11.65 -11.62
CA VAL A 51 -13.39 -13.08 -11.30
C VAL A 51 -14.82 -13.42 -10.88
N ASP A 52 -15.44 -12.61 -10.02
CA ASP A 52 -16.83 -12.80 -9.56
C ASP A 52 -17.84 -12.66 -10.69
N LEU A 53 -17.56 -11.82 -11.70
CA LEU A 53 -18.36 -11.72 -12.91
C LEU A 53 -18.26 -12.96 -13.81
N SER A 54 -17.11 -13.64 -13.81
CA SER A 54 -16.80 -14.69 -14.79
C SER A 54 -17.06 -16.11 -14.28
N VAL A 55 -17.29 -16.29 -12.97
CA VAL A 55 -17.23 -17.59 -12.31
C VAL A 55 -18.40 -17.79 -11.35
N ASP A 56 -19.34 -18.68 -11.71
CA ASP A 56 -20.55 -18.96 -10.92
C ASP A 56 -20.34 -20.04 -9.83
N SER A 57 -19.20 -20.73 -9.83
CA SER A 57 -18.89 -21.81 -8.88
C SER A 57 -17.40 -21.91 -8.60
N TRP A 58 -16.98 -22.62 -7.56
CA TRP A 58 -15.58 -22.64 -7.17
C TRP A 58 -14.66 -23.18 -8.29
N HIS A 59 -13.61 -22.40 -8.63
CA HIS A 59 -12.56 -22.79 -9.56
C HIS A 59 -11.16 -22.54 -8.98
N LYS A 60 -10.25 -23.49 -9.19
CA LYS A 60 -8.87 -23.40 -8.69
C LYS A 60 -8.13 -22.18 -9.26
N GLN A 61 -8.33 -21.87 -10.55
CA GLN A 61 -7.71 -20.72 -11.21
C GLN A 61 -8.26 -19.40 -10.67
N ALA A 62 -9.57 -19.32 -10.42
CA ALA A 62 -10.21 -18.16 -9.81
C ALA A 62 -9.61 -17.88 -8.42
N LYS A 63 -9.39 -18.93 -7.63
CA LYS A 63 -8.70 -18.80 -6.33
C LYS A 63 -7.29 -18.25 -6.49
N ILE A 64 -6.49 -18.80 -7.41
CA ILE A 64 -5.12 -18.31 -7.66
C ILE A 64 -5.12 -16.83 -8.06
N ALA A 65 -6.05 -16.41 -8.92
CA ALA A 65 -6.14 -15.01 -9.34
C ALA A 65 -6.40 -14.07 -8.15
N LYS A 66 -7.34 -14.41 -7.26
CA LYS A 66 -7.64 -13.64 -6.04
C LYS A 66 -6.50 -13.67 -5.02
N ASP A 67 -5.84 -14.82 -4.86
CA ASP A 67 -4.68 -14.97 -3.97
C ASP A 67 -3.50 -14.11 -4.48
N CYS A 68 -3.26 -14.03 -5.79
CA CYS A 68 -2.25 -13.16 -6.38
C CYS A 68 -2.58 -11.67 -6.22
N ALA A 69 -3.85 -11.31 -6.38
CA ALA A 69 -4.33 -9.94 -6.23
C ALA A 69 -4.12 -9.42 -4.80
N SER A 70 -4.53 -10.21 -3.80
CA SER A 70 -4.29 -9.89 -2.38
C SER A 70 -2.81 -9.91 -1.98
N ALA A 71 -1.99 -10.77 -2.61
CA ALA A 71 -0.54 -10.73 -2.42
C ALA A 71 0.07 -9.41 -2.94
N GLY A 72 -0.43 -8.84 -4.04
CA GLY A 72 0.00 -7.54 -4.54
C GLY A 72 -0.20 -6.41 -3.51
N VAL A 73 -1.35 -6.41 -2.84
CA VAL A 73 -1.62 -5.50 -1.71
C VAL A 73 -0.62 -5.73 -0.59
N PHE A 74 -0.41 -6.98 -0.18
CA PHE A 74 0.54 -7.31 0.88
C PHE A 74 1.95 -6.75 0.57
N PHE A 75 2.44 -6.94 -0.65
CA PHE A 75 3.75 -6.41 -1.05
C PHE A 75 3.81 -4.88 -1.07
N SER A 76 2.71 -4.20 -1.42
CA SER A 76 2.65 -2.73 -1.35
C SER A 76 2.78 -2.22 0.09
N VAL A 77 2.16 -2.90 1.06
CA VAL A 77 2.26 -2.56 2.49
C VAL A 77 3.67 -2.83 3.01
N VAL A 78 4.26 -3.97 2.64
CA VAL A 78 5.65 -4.30 3.00
C VAL A 78 6.62 -3.23 2.46
N LEU A 79 6.45 -2.82 1.20
CA LEU A 79 7.25 -1.74 0.61
C LEU A 79 7.10 -0.43 1.41
N ALA A 80 5.88 -0.05 1.77
CA ALA A 80 5.65 1.16 2.56
C ALA A 80 6.34 1.09 3.93
N ILE A 81 6.25 -0.04 4.63
CA ILE A 81 6.93 -0.26 5.92
C ILE A 81 8.44 -0.11 5.77
N PHE A 82 9.04 -0.71 4.74
CA PHE A 82 10.49 -0.62 4.51
C PHE A 82 10.94 0.81 4.23
N VAL A 83 10.25 1.52 3.32
CA VAL A 83 10.62 2.89 2.95
C VAL A 83 10.45 3.85 4.12
N TRP A 84 9.32 3.77 4.84
CA TRP A 84 9.09 4.58 6.03
C TRP A 84 10.09 4.27 7.13
N GLY A 85 10.30 2.99 7.45
CA GLY A 85 11.23 2.57 8.50
C GLY A 85 12.66 3.03 8.22
N TRP A 86 13.12 2.91 6.98
CA TRP A 86 14.47 3.31 6.60
C TRP A 86 14.67 4.83 6.64
N ILE A 87 13.74 5.60 6.07
CA ILE A 87 13.83 7.07 6.07
C ILE A 87 13.75 7.62 7.50
N LEU A 88 12.87 7.07 8.35
CA LEU A 88 12.78 7.49 9.75
C LEU A 88 14.06 7.14 10.53
N PHE A 89 14.64 5.97 10.30
CA PHE A 89 15.90 5.57 10.93
C PHE A 89 17.07 6.47 10.50
N ASP A 90 17.20 6.75 9.21
CA ASP A 90 18.23 7.63 8.68
C ASP A 90 18.05 9.08 9.17
N ASN A 91 16.81 9.58 9.19
CA ASN A 91 16.49 10.90 9.74
C ASN A 91 16.80 11.01 11.23
N TYR A 92 16.54 9.96 12.01
CA TYR A 92 16.91 9.92 13.43
C TYR A 92 18.44 10.04 13.61
N ASN A 93 19.23 9.30 12.83
CA ASN A 93 20.70 9.36 12.87
C ASN A 93 21.29 10.69 12.36
N LYS A 94 20.54 11.47 11.57
CA LYS A 94 20.96 12.81 11.13
C LYS A 94 20.75 13.87 12.20
N ILE A 95 19.76 13.68 13.08
CA ILE A 95 19.35 14.67 14.10
C ILE A 95 20.17 14.53 15.39
N PHE A 96 20.56 13.30 15.76
CA PHE A 96 21.29 12.98 16.99
C PHE A 96 22.71 12.52 16.70
#